data_AF-A0A959N1R9-F1
#
_entry.id   AF-A0A959N1R9-F1
#
_cell.length_a   1.000
_cell.length_b   1.000
_cell.length_c   1.000
_cell.angle_alpha   90.00
_cell.angle_beta   90.00
_cell.angle_gamma   90.00
#
_symmetry.space_group_name_H-M   'P 1'
#
loop_
_entity.id
_entity.type
_entity.pdbx_description
1 polymer ?
#
loop_
_entity_poly.entity_id
_entity_poly.type
_entity_poly.pdbx_seq_one_letter_code
_entity_poly.pdbx_strand_id
1 'polypeptide(L)'
;MKNVMWKGELYGTIYIDTIKEKEHLYGLGPVEYLRGEIIIIDGIGYKSTVVNDSTMDVSETLKLKAPIFAYANIKNWTEFELPDSVLTISGLEKFLDLNTSNIKKPFLFKITGIADSAEIHIVNLEEGSKVSSPEEAHKGQKNFILKDKSVELVGFYSTEHKAVFTHHDTNIHVHLITEDKKQMGHLEKIELRKGTVKLFLPKQ
;
A
#
# COMPACT_ATOMS: atom_id res chain seq x y z
N MET A 1 -6.10 -6.40 -10.48
CA MET A 1 -7.38 -6.33 -9.76
C MET A 1 -8.51 -7.02 -10.50
N LYS A 2 -8.51 -7.08 -11.84
CA LYS A 2 -9.59 -7.73 -12.62
C LYS A 2 -10.04 -9.10 -12.09
N ASN A 3 -9.11 -10.04 -11.88
CA ASN A 3 -9.47 -11.38 -11.39
C ASN A 3 -10.11 -11.37 -9.99
N VAL A 4 -9.61 -10.52 -9.10
CA VAL A 4 -10.13 -10.40 -7.73
C VAL A 4 -11.49 -9.72 -7.73
N MET A 5 -11.56 -8.50 -8.28
CA MET A 5 -12.75 -7.65 -8.17
C MET A 5 -13.88 -8.03 -9.11
N TRP A 6 -13.60 -8.69 -10.24
CA TRP A 6 -14.63 -9.00 -11.24
C TRP A 6 -14.90 -10.49 -11.42
N LYS A 7 -13.92 -11.36 -11.14
CA LYS A 7 -14.10 -12.82 -11.23
C LYS A 7 -14.22 -13.49 -9.87
N GLY A 8 -13.98 -12.77 -8.77
CA GLY A 8 -14.03 -13.33 -7.42
C GLY A 8 -12.93 -14.36 -7.13
N GLU A 9 -11.78 -14.27 -7.81
CA GLU A 9 -10.60 -15.11 -7.53
C GLU A 9 -9.90 -14.59 -6.27
N LEU A 10 -10.52 -14.79 -5.10
CA LEU A 10 -10.06 -14.20 -3.83
C LEU A 10 -9.01 -15.03 -3.09
N TYR A 11 -8.80 -16.29 -3.46
CA TYR A 11 -7.87 -17.21 -2.81
C TYR A 11 -6.40 -16.79 -3.05
N GLY A 12 -5.50 -17.20 -2.15
CA GLY A 12 -4.07 -16.95 -2.30
C GLY A 12 -3.46 -17.55 -3.57
N THR A 13 -3.10 -16.71 -4.54
CA THR A 13 -2.36 -17.09 -5.76
C THR A 13 -0.85 -16.93 -5.57
N ILE A 14 -0.43 -16.10 -4.61
CA ILE A 14 0.95 -15.93 -4.19
C ILE A 14 1.08 -16.16 -2.68
N TYR A 15 2.13 -16.87 -2.31
CA TYR A 15 2.49 -17.23 -0.94
C TYR A 15 3.71 -16.40 -0.58
N ILE A 16 3.56 -15.42 0.31
CA ILE A 16 4.57 -14.39 0.54
C ILE A 16 5.85 -14.99 1.13
N ASP A 17 5.75 -16.01 1.96
CA ASP A 17 6.88 -16.76 2.53
C ASP A 17 7.71 -17.51 1.48
N THR A 18 7.15 -17.81 0.31
CA THR A 18 7.86 -18.48 -0.79
C THR A 18 8.71 -17.56 -1.67
N ILE A 19 8.61 -16.24 -1.50
CA ILE A 19 9.48 -15.28 -2.20
C ILE A 19 10.92 -15.51 -1.72
N LYS A 20 11.79 -16.03 -2.60
CA LYS A 20 13.14 -16.44 -2.22
C LYS A 20 14.02 -15.28 -1.74
N GLU A 21 14.01 -14.18 -2.49
CA GLU A 21 14.83 -13.02 -2.19
C GLU A 21 14.10 -12.10 -1.22
N LYS A 22 14.45 -12.20 0.05
CA LYS A 22 13.87 -11.40 1.14
C LYS A 22 14.67 -10.14 1.42
N GLU A 23 15.95 -10.10 1.06
CA GLU A 23 16.78 -8.92 1.28
C GLU A 23 16.25 -7.79 0.39
N HIS A 24 16.01 -6.63 1.00
CA HIS A 24 15.50 -5.46 0.29
C HIS A 24 14.15 -5.66 -0.40
N LEU A 25 13.36 -6.64 0.05
CA LEU A 25 12.04 -6.89 -0.48
C LEU A 25 11.06 -5.84 0.04
N TYR A 26 10.32 -5.23 -0.88
CA TYR A 26 9.20 -4.34 -0.57
C TYR A 26 7.98 -4.77 -1.37
N GLY A 27 6.80 -4.58 -0.81
CA GLY A 27 5.57 -4.94 -1.51
C GLY A 27 4.31 -4.61 -0.76
N LEU A 28 3.18 -4.72 -1.45
CA LEU A 28 1.86 -4.46 -0.90
C LEU A 28 0.78 -5.25 -1.64
N GLY A 29 -0.34 -5.45 -0.95
CA GLY A 29 -1.56 -6.06 -1.47
C GLY A 29 -2.47 -6.53 -0.34
N PRO A 30 -3.67 -7.05 -0.65
CA PRO A 30 -4.58 -7.54 0.36
C PRO A 30 -4.21 -8.97 0.81
N VAL A 31 -4.65 -9.33 2.01
CA VAL A 31 -4.71 -10.73 2.47
C VAL A 31 -5.72 -11.49 1.60
N GLU A 32 -5.49 -12.78 1.37
CA GLU A 32 -6.46 -13.67 0.73
C GLU A 32 -7.86 -13.53 1.32
N TYR A 33 -8.85 -13.70 0.45
CA TYR A 33 -10.26 -13.45 0.72
C TYR A 33 -10.60 -11.99 1.06
N LEU A 34 -9.70 -11.04 0.79
CA LEU A 34 -9.89 -9.61 1.09
C LEU A 34 -10.20 -9.39 2.58
N ARG A 35 -9.38 -10.01 3.45
CA ARG A 35 -9.55 -9.99 4.91
C ARG A 35 -8.43 -9.27 5.67
N GLY A 36 -7.80 -8.31 5.01
CA GLY A 36 -6.74 -7.52 5.60
C GLY A 36 -5.83 -6.91 4.54
N GLU A 37 -4.86 -6.12 5.01
CA GLU A 37 -3.84 -5.52 4.15
C GLU A 37 -2.45 -6.06 4.49
N ILE A 38 -1.57 -6.08 3.50
CA ILE A 38 -0.18 -6.53 3.59
C ILE A 38 0.74 -5.39 3.16
N ILE A 39 1.84 -5.19 3.90
CA ILE A 39 2.97 -4.37 3.49
C ILE A 39 4.25 -5.13 3.82
N ILE A 40 5.23 -5.11 2.93
CA ILE A 40 6.58 -5.59 3.19
C ILE A 40 7.53 -4.41 3.12
N ILE A 41 8.38 -4.28 4.14
CA ILE A 41 9.41 -3.25 4.25
C ILE A 41 10.72 -3.96 4.54
N ASP A 42 11.66 -3.90 3.60
CA ASP A 42 13.02 -4.46 3.71
C ASP A 42 13.03 -5.92 4.21
N GLY A 43 12.17 -6.76 3.63
CA GLY A 43 12.05 -8.17 3.98
C GLY A 43 11.12 -8.49 5.15
N ILE A 44 10.71 -7.48 5.94
CA ILE A 44 9.80 -7.66 7.07
C ILE A 44 8.36 -7.49 6.59
N GLY A 45 7.53 -8.51 6.80
CA GLY A 45 6.12 -8.49 6.41
C GLY A 45 5.22 -8.12 7.57
N TYR A 46 4.27 -7.23 7.32
CA TYR A 46 3.21 -6.87 8.27
C TYR A 46 1.84 -7.13 7.64
N LYS A 47 0.90 -7.49 8.50
CA LYS A 47 -0.51 -7.67 8.16
C LYS A 47 -1.37 -6.83 9.09
N SER A 48 -2.35 -6.13 8.54
CA SER A 48 -3.43 -5.53 9.32
C SER A 48 -4.77 -6.22 9.10
N THR A 49 -5.54 -6.38 10.18
CA THR A 49 -6.92 -6.92 10.14
C THR A 49 -7.85 -6.10 11.03
N VAL A 50 -9.12 -6.02 10.65
CA VAL A 50 -10.15 -5.34 11.45
C VAL A 50 -10.44 -6.16 12.71
N VAL A 51 -10.39 -5.52 13.88
CA VAL A 51 -10.86 -6.10 15.15
C VAL A 51 -12.30 -5.65 15.42
N ASN A 52 -12.57 -4.36 15.23
CA ASN A 52 -13.91 -3.76 15.27
C ASN A 52 -13.90 -2.41 14.54
N ASP A 53 -14.99 -1.66 14.64
CA ASP A 53 -15.18 -0.37 13.95
C ASP A 53 -14.16 0.73 14.32
N SER A 54 -13.38 0.56 15.39
CA SER A 54 -12.43 1.57 15.87
C SER A 54 -11.03 1.05 16.09
N THR A 55 -10.80 -0.25 15.96
CA THR A 55 -9.50 -0.87 16.23
C THR A 55 -9.13 -1.90 15.17
N MET A 56 -7.82 -2.00 14.93
CA MET A 56 -7.20 -2.99 14.07
C MET A 56 -6.14 -3.74 14.86
N ASP A 57 -5.80 -4.92 14.38
CA ASP A 57 -4.60 -5.66 14.78
C ASP A 57 -3.55 -5.49 13.68
N VAL A 58 -2.30 -5.26 14.08
CA VAL A 58 -1.14 -5.26 13.17
C VAL A 58 -0.14 -6.27 13.70
N SER A 59 0.17 -7.27 12.88
CA SER A 59 1.09 -8.36 13.25
C SER A 59 2.19 -8.54 12.21
N GLU A 60 3.39 -8.83 12.71
CA GLU A 60 4.54 -9.16 11.87
C GLU A 60 4.49 -10.65 11.47
N THR A 61 4.47 -10.93 10.17
CA THR A 61 4.52 -12.29 9.63
C THR A 61 4.76 -12.27 8.12
N LEU A 62 5.49 -13.28 7.63
CA LEU A 62 5.58 -13.58 6.19
C LEU A 62 4.70 -14.75 5.77
N LYS A 63 4.06 -15.45 6.72
CA LYS A 63 3.12 -16.56 6.45
C LYS A 63 1.78 -15.99 6.01
N LEU A 64 1.80 -15.35 4.85
CA LEU A 64 0.68 -14.63 4.25
C LEU A 64 0.46 -15.13 2.85
N LYS A 65 -0.78 -15.03 2.39
CA LYS A 65 -1.14 -15.25 1.00
C LYS A 65 -1.94 -14.06 0.52
N ALA A 66 -1.83 -13.80 -0.77
CA ALA A 66 -2.56 -12.73 -1.42
C ALA A 66 -3.13 -13.24 -2.75
N PRO A 67 -4.31 -12.76 -3.17
CA PRO A 67 -4.85 -13.05 -4.49
C PRO A 67 -4.17 -12.17 -5.57
N ILE A 68 -3.59 -11.05 -5.13
CA ILE A 68 -2.78 -10.13 -5.92
C ILE A 68 -1.76 -9.47 -5.00
N PHE A 69 -0.51 -9.36 -5.46
CA PHE A 69 0.56 -8.72 -4.69
C PHE A 69 1.55 -8.05 -5.63
N ALA A 70 1.90 -6.80 -5.37
CA ALA A 70 2.94 -6.08 -6.09
C ALA A 70 4.19 -6.01 -5.21
N TYR A 71 5.35 -6.38 -5.75
CA TYR A 71 6.61 -6.38 -5.00
C TYR A 71 7.82 -6.13 -5.90
N ALA A 72 8.90 -5.67 -5.28
CA ALA A 72 10.21 -5.50 -5.90
C ALA A 72 11.31 -5.59 -4.84
N ASN A 73 12.53 -5.95 -5.26
CA ASN A 73 13.71 -5.86 -4.41
C ASN A 73 14.48 -4.57 -4.73
N ILE A 74 14.56 -3.64 -3.78
CA ILE A 74 15.18 -2.31 -3.97
C ILE A 74 16.36 -2.15 -3.02
N LYS A 75 17.54 -2.54 -3.49
CA LYS A 75 18.77 -2.49 -2.69
C LYS A 75 19.22 -1.07 -2.33
N ASN A 76 19.06 -0.14 -3.27
CA ASN A 76 19.57 1.21 -3.12
C ASN A 76 18.46 2.24 -3.40
N TRP A 77 18.34 3.18 -2.48
CA TRP A 77 17.42 4.31 -2.56
C TRP A 77 18.18 5.60 -2.83
N THR A 78 17.60 6.46 -3.67
CA THR A 78 17.96 7.88 -3.74
C THR A 78 16.91 8.65 -2.93
N GLU A 79 17.37 9.40 -1.94
CA GLU A 79 16.54 10.23 -1.07
C GLU A 79 16.36 11.63 -1.67
N PHE A 80 15.13 12.15 -1.61
CA PHE A 80 14.75 13.48 -2.02
C PHE A 80 13.90 14.12 -0.93
N GLU A 81 14.17 15.38 -0.61
CA GLU A 81 13.22 16.18 0.16
C GLU A 81 12.04 16.53 -0.74
N LEU A 82 10.82 16.24 -0.27
CA LEU A 82 9.63 16.64 -0.99
C LEU A 82 9.33 18.11 -0.72
N PRO A 83 9.03 18.92 -1.74
CA PRO A 83 8.61 20.31 -1.53
C PRO A 83 7.38 20.40 -0.63
N ASP A 84 7.27 21.46 0.18
CA ASP A 84 6.11 21.72 1.05
C ASP A 84 4.79 21.93 0.29
N SER A 85 4.82 21.97 -1.04
CA SER A 85 3.64 21.95 -1.91
C SER A 85 3.11 20.53 -2.20
N VAL A 86 3.84 19.48 -1.82
CA VAL A 86 3.53 18.07 -2.09
C VAL A 86 3.25 17.34 -0.78
N LEU A 87 2.08 17.62 -0.20
CA LEU A 87 1.68 17.08 1.11
C LEU A 87 0.53 16.08 1.04
N THR A 88 -0.09 15.93 -0.13
CA THR A 88 -1.26 15.07 -0.35
C THR A 88 -0.95 13.95 -1.33
N ILE A 89 -1.76 12.90 -1.30
CA ILE A 89 -1.61 11.75 -2.20
C ILE A 89 -1.75 12.16 -3.68
N SER A 90 -2.67 13.09 -4.00
CA SER A 90 -2.83 13.63 -5.35
C SER A 90 -1.67 14.55 -5.74
N GLY A 91 -1.16 15.36 -4.80
CA GLY A 91 0.04 16.16 -5.02
C GLY A 91 1.25 15.28 -5.32
N LEU A 92 1.41 14.18 -4.59
CA LEU A 92 2.46 13.20 -4.79
C LEU A 92 2.36 12.54 -6.16
N GLU A 93 1.17 12.08 -6.56
CA GLU A 93 0.99 11.47 -7.88
C GLU A 93 1.41 12.41 -9.01
N LYS A 94 0.99 13.69 -8.96
CA LYS A 94 1.39 14.71 -9.93
C LYS A 94 2.90 14.97 -9.89
N PHE A 95 3.50 15.01 -8.70
CA PHE A 95 4.94 15.20 -8.56
C PHE A 95 5.71 14.04 -9.20
N LEU A 96 5.31 12.80 -8.92
CA LEU A 96 5.93 11.62 -9.54
C LEU A 96 5.77 11.65 -11.05
N ASP A 97 4.57 11.96 -11.57
CA ASP A 97 4.31 12.03 -13.01
C ASP A 97 5.23 13.01 -13.73
N LEU A 98 5.43 14.21 -13.16
CA LEU A 98 6.26 15.25 -13.76
C LEU A 98 7.76 14.99 -13.62
N ASN A 99 8.21 14.34 -12.53
CA ASN A 99 9.62 14.28 -12.16
C ASN A 99 10.27 12.90 -12.36
N THR A 100 9.51 11.89 -12.80
CA THR A 100 10.03 10.50 -12.97
C THR A 100 9.89 9.95 -14.38
N SER A 101 9.81 10.83 -15.38
CA SER A 101 9.69 10.45 -16.80
C SER A 101 10.86 9.58 -17.31
N ASN A 102 12.02 9.68 -16.67
CA ASN A 102 13.22 8.88 -16.96
C ASN A 102 13.30 7.56 -16.15
N ILE A 103 12.37 7.30 -15.23
CA ILE A 103 12.34 6.05 -14.45
C ILE A 103 11.47 5.04 -15.18
N LYS A 104 12.00 3.82 -15.39
CA LYS A 104 11.22 2.73 -15.99
C LYS A 104 10.01 2.41 -15.13
N LYS A 105 8.82 2.44 -15.74
CA LYS A 105 7.55 2.11 -15.09
C LYS A 105 7.23 0.61 -15.25
N PRO A 106 6.50 -0.01 -14.31
CA PRO A 106 6.16 0.54 -13.00
C PRO A 106 7.39 0.59 -12.07
N PHE A 107 7.37 1.48 -11.09
CA PHE A 107 8.39 1.53 -10.05
C PHE A 107 7.78 1.66 -8.66
N LEU A 108 8.53 1.17 -7.67
CA LEU A 108 8.20 1.33 -6.26
C LEU A 108 8.79 2.63 -5.74
N PHE A 109 8.08 3.35 -4.89
CA PHE A 109 8.60 4.47 -4.12
C PHE A 109 8.29 4.26 -2.63
N LYS A 110 9.08 4.90 -1.78
CA LYS A 110 8.83 4.97 -0.34
C LYS A 110 8.74 6.43 0.10
N ILE A 111 7.90 6.72 1.10
CA ILE A 111 7.90 8.00 1.79
C ILE A 111 8.04 7.78 3.29
N THR A 112 8.78 8.67 3.96
CA THR A 112 8.75 8.81 5.41
C THR A 112 8.38 10.24 5.78
N GLY A 113 7.68 10.42 6.88
CA GLY A 113 7.37 11.75 7.42
C GLY A 113 6.34 11.67 8.54
N ILE A 114 5.80 12.82 8.93
CA ILE A 114 4.70 12.88 9.89
C ILE A 114 3.40 13.16 9.13
N ALA A 115 2.39 12.32 9.33
CA ALA A 115 1.02 12.59 8.89
C ALA A 115 0.31 13.44 9.94
N ASP A 116 -0.07 14.66 9.58
CA ASP A 116 -0.99 15.47 10.40
C ASP A 116 -2.36 14.79 10.44
N SER A 117 -2.80 14.26 9.30
CA SER A 117 -3.96 13.38 9.18
C SER A 117 -3.74 12.35 8.07
N ALA A 118 -4.20 11.12 8.27
CA ALA A 118 -4.34 10.14 7.20
C ALA A 118 -5.65 9.36 7.36
N GLU A 119 -6.24 8.96 6.25
CA GLU A 119 -7.34 8.00 6.18
C GLU A 119 -6.80 6.74 5.51
N ILE A 120 -6.87 5.62 6.21
CA ILE A 120 -6.55 4.30 5.66
C ILE A 120 -7.77 3.41 5.71
N HIS A 121 -7.81 2.39 4.86
CA HIS A 121 -8.80 1.33 4.95
C HIS A 121 -8.16 -0.05 5.11
N ILE A 122 -8.96 -0.98 5.62
CA ILE A 122 -8.67 -2.41 5.64
C ILE A 122 -9.87 -3.14 5.05
N VAL A 123 -9.65 -3.92 3.99
CA VAL A 123 -10.68 -4.84 3.49
C VAL A 123 -10.99 -5.93 4.51
N ASN A 124 -12.28 -6.22 4.71
CA ASN A 124 -12.74 -7.18 5.73
C ASN A 124 -13.99 -7.91 5.25
N LEU A 125 -13.83 -8.64 4.15
CA LEU A 125 -14.92 -9.35 3.50
C LEU A 125 -15.37 -10.56 4.35
N GLU A 126 -16.69 -10.70 4.51
CA GLU A 126 -17.30 -11.80 5.27
C GLU A 126 -17.00 -13.17 4.64
N GLU A 127 -16.92 -14.21 5.47
CA GLU A 127 -16.70 -15.57 5.00
C GLU A 127 -17.79 -16.08 4.06
N GLY A 128 -17.37 -16.73 2.99
CA GLY A 128 -18.29 -17.24 1.96
C GLY A 128 -18.82 -16.17 1.00
N SER A 129 -18.39 -14.91 1.13
CA SER A 129 -18.76 -13.85 0.19
C SER A 129 -18.39 -14.20 -1.25
N LYS A 130 -19.26 -13.80 -2.17
CA LYS A 130 -19.02 -13.86 -3.62
C LYS A 130 -18.80 -12.44 -4.13
N VAL A 131 -17.82 -12.28 -5.02
CA VAL A 131 -17.42 -10.99 -5.56
C VAL A 131 -17.46 -11.05 -7.09
N SER A 132 -18.16 -10.09 -7.67
CA SER A 132 -18.32 -9.89 -9.11
C SER A 132 -18.22 -8.41 -9.51
N SER A 133 -18.07 -7.52 -8.53
CA SER A 133 -17.82 -6.09 -8.73
C SER A 133 -16.86 -5.51 -7.68
N PRO A 134 -16.21 -4.35 -7.96
CA PRO A 134 -15.44 -3.63 -6.95
C PRO A 134 -16.25 -3.26 -5.71
N GLU A 135 -17.54 -2.92 -5.85
CA GLU A 135 -18.39 -2.58 -4.71
C GLU A 135 -18.58 -3.79 -3.77
N GLU A 136 -18.79 -4.98 -4.35
CA GLU A 136 -18.89 -6.22 -3.58
C GLU A 136 -17.56 -6.58 -2.91
N ALA A 137 -16.43 -6.33 -3.58
CA ALA A 137 -15.10 -6.59 -3.04
C ALA A 137 -14.76 -5.74 -1.81
N HIS A 138 -15.31 -4.52 -1.74
CA HIS A 138 -15.11 -3.61 -0.60
C HIS A 138 -16.21 -3.76 0.47
N LYS A 139 -17.14 -4.70 0.31
CA LYS A 139 -18.16 -4.94 1.34
C LYS A 139 -17.49 -5.36 2.65
N GLY A 140 -17.79 -4.61 3.71
CA GLY A 140 -17.22 -4.85 5.05
C GLY A 140 -15.92 -4.10 5.33
N GLN A 141 -15.35 -3.40 4.34
CA GLN A 141 -14.21 -2.50 4.53
C GLN A 141 -14.43 -1.56 5.72
N LYS A 142 -13.37 -1.30 6.48
CA LYS A 142 -13.37 -0.30 7.56
C LYS A 142 -12.29 0.74 7.31
N ASN A 143 -12.68 2.00 7.51
CA ASN A 143 -11.77 3.14 7.42
C ASN A 143 -11.31 3.54 8.82
N PHE A 144 -10.06 3.97 8.93
CA PHE A 144 -9.43 4.42 10.16
C PHE A 144 -8.74 5.75 9.93
N ILE A 145 -8.89 6.66 10.89
CA ILE A 145 -8.25 7.98 10.87
C ILE A 145 -7.02 7.95 11.77
N LEU A 146 -5.88 8.36 11.22
CA LEU A 146 -4.63 8.56 11.92
C LEU A 146 -4.39 10.06 12.04
N LYS A 147 -3.91 10.52 13.21
CA LYS A 147 -3.58 11.92 13.46
C LYS A 147 -2.26 12.02 14.19
N ASP A 148 -1.42 12.94 13.74
CA ASP A 148 -0.09 13.22 14.32
C ASP A 148 0.73 11.93 14.49
N LYS A 149 0.95 11.22 13.38
CA LYS A 149 1.67 9.94 13.36
C LYS A 149 2.92 10.03 12.49
N SER A 150 4.05 9.56 13.02
CA SER A 150 5.21 9.20 12.21
C SER A 150 4.85 7.95 11.38
N VAL A 151 5.05 8.04 10.07
CA VAL A 151 4.57 7.05 9.11
C VAL A 151 5.62 6.71 8.06
N GLU A 152 5.54 5.47 7.57
CA GLU A 152 6.23 4.98 6.39
C GLU A 152 5.19 4.52 5.37
N LEU A 153 5.33 4.99 4.13
CA LEU A 153 4.47 4.64 3.02
C LEU A 153 5.29 3.84 2.02
N VAL A 154 4.72 2.75 1.53
CA VAL A 154 5.25 1.98 0.39
C VAL A 154 4.21 2.08 -0.71
N GLY A 155 4.63 2.48 -1.90
CA GLY A 155 3.73 2.65 -3.01
C GLY A 155 4.33 2.23 -4.34
N PHE A 156 3.46 1.89 -5.28
CA PHE A 156 3.82 1.70 -6.69
C PHE A 156 3.22 2.82 -7.52
N TYR A 157 3.99 3.31 -8.50
CA TYR A 157 3.53 4.25 -9.50
C TYR A 157 3.61 3.62 -10.91
N SER A 158 2.56 3.80 -11.72
CA SER A 158 2.50 3.33 -13.11
C SER A 158 1.42 4.01 -13.93
N THR A 159 1.76 4.50 -15.13
CA THR A 159 0.79 5.02 -16.12
C THR A 159 0.29 3.96 -17.10
N GLU A 160 0.96 2.80 -17.16
CA GLU A 160 0.70 1.76 -18.16
C GLU A 160 -0.09 0.57 -17.59
N HIS A 161 -0.15 0.44 -16.27
CA HIS A 161 -0.70 -0.74 -15.58
C HIS A 161 -1.95 -0.40 -14.74
N LYS A 162 -2.70 0.62 -15.16
CA LYS A 162 -3.99 0.97 -14.54
C LYS A 162 -4.90 -0.26 -14.47
N ALA A 163 -5.58 -0.45 -13.34
CA ALA A 163 -6.45 -1.61 -13.05
C ALA A 163 -5.76 -2.99 -12.95
N VAL A 164 -4.45 -3.09 -13.22
CA VAL A 164 -3.67 -4.31 -12.99
C VAL A 164 -3.32 -4.40 -11.51
N PHE A 165 -2.71 -3.37 -10.94
CA PHE A 165 -2.45 -3.27 -9.51
C PHE A 165 -2.66 -1.85 -8.93
N THR A 166 -2.97 -0.83 -9.74
CA THR A 166 -3.40 0.49 -9.27
C THR A 166 -4.92 0.64 -9.41
N HIS A 167 -5.56 1.47 -8.57
CA HIS A 167 -7.00 1.73 -8.67
C HIS A 167 -7.35 2.26 -10.07
N HIS A 168 -8.62 2.14 -10.48
CA HIS A 168 -9.04 2.55 -11.82
C HIS A 168 -8.79 4.03 -12.12
N ASP A 169 -8.73 4.85 -11.06
CA ASP A 169 -8.71 6.32 -11.16
C ASP A 169 -7.37 6.96 -10.79
N THR A 170 -6.37 6.17 -10.35
CA THR A 170 -5.05 6.68 -9.97
C THR A 170 -3.92 5.82 -10.53
N ASN A 171 -2.79 6.46 -10.80
CA ASN A 171 -1.54 5.81 -11.19
C ASN A 171 -0.73 5.31 -9.98
N ILE A 172 -1.20 5.53 -8.75
CA ILE A 172 -0.55 5.05 -7.55
C ILE A 172 -1.39 4.04 -6.76
N HIS A 173 -0.70 3.16 -6.05
CA HIS A 173 -1.28 2.29 -5.02
C HIS A 173 -0.33 2.33 -3.84
N VAL A 174 -0.81 2.78 -2.69
CA VAL A 174 0.03 3.06 -1.52
C VAL A 174 -0.57 2.38 -0.29
N HIS A 175 0.27 1.68 0.47
CA HIS A 175 -0.03 1.25 1.82
C HIS A 175 0.77 2.09 2.80
N LEU A 176 0.21 2.34 3.97
CA LEU A 176 0.81 3.11 5.06
C LEU A 176 0.96 2.22 6.29
N ILE A 177 2.04 2.41 7.04
CA ILE A 177 2.24 1.86 8.38
C ILE A 177 2.79 2.93 9.32
N THR A 178 2.34 2.95 10.56
CA THR A 178 2.92 3.83 11.61
C THR A 178 4.26 3.31 12.10
N GLU A 179 5.12 4.21 12.58
CA GLU A 179 6.45 3.84 13.11
C GLU A 179 6.35 2.87 14.30
N ASP A 180 5.35 3.06 15.18
CA ASP A 180 5.06 2.16 16.30
C ASP A 180 4.45 0.80 15.88
N LYS A 181 4.22 0.60 14.58
CA LYS A 181 3.64 -0.61 13.96
C LYS A 181 2.26 -0.98 14.51
N LYS A 182 1.50 -0.01 15.04
CA LYS A 182 0.15 -0.24 15.60
C LYS A 182 -0.99 0.03 14.62
N GLN A 183 -0.74 0.79 13.56
CA GLN A 183 -1.76 1.12 12.56
C GLN A 183 -1.20 0.96 11.15
N MET A 184 -1.96 0.31 10.28
CA MET A 184 -1.54 0.00 8.92
C MET A 184 -2.74 -0.29 8.02
N GLY A 185 -2.67 0.13 6.75
CA GLY A 185 -3.70 -0.21 5.76
C GLY A 185 -3.42 0.40 4.39
N HIS A 186 -4.39 0.23 3.49
CA HIS A 186 -4.40 0.91 2.20
C HIS A 186 -4.65 2.40 2.41
N LEU A 187 -3.89 3.27 1.75
CA LEU A 187 -3.97 4.71 1.94
C LEU A 187 -5.03 5.33 1.03
N GLU A 188 -6.03 5.98 1.63
CA GLU A 188 -7.06 6.75 0.91
C GLU A 188 -6.67 8.22 0.77
N LYS A 189 -6.29 8.83 1.89
CA LYS A 189 -5.97 10.26 1.96
C LYS A 189 -4.86 10.50 2.97
N ILE A 190 -4.07 11.54 2.74
CA ILE A 190 -3.05 11.99 3.67
C ILE A 190 -2.83 13.49 3.54
N GLU A 191 -2.54 14.11 4.67
CA GLU A 191 -1.95 15.44 4.79
C GLU A 191 -0.65 15.27 5.58
N LEU A 192 0.48 15.44 4.90
CA LEU A 192 1.81 15.35 5.49
C LEU A 192 2.24 16.68 6.09
N ARG A 193 3.02 16.60 7.17
CA ARG A 193 3.59 17.76 7.84
C ARG A 193 4.75 18.33 7.04
N LYS A 194 4.68 19.62 6.75
CA LYS A 194 5.72 20.41 6.09
C LYS A 194 7.09 20.23 6.75
N GLY A 195 8.13 20.17 5.93
CA GLY A 195 9.52 19.99 6.38
C GLY A 195 9.86 18.62 6.98
N THR A 196 8.94 17.66 7.00
CA THR A 196 9.21 16.31 7.55
C THR A 196 9.33 15.22 6.48
N VAL A 197 8.99 15.54 5.23
CA VAL A 197 8.72 14.55 4.20
C VAL A 197 9.95 14.22 3.38
N LYS A 198 10.27 12.94 3.30
CA LYS A 198 11.31 12.39 2.44
C LYS A 198 10.71 11.39 1.47
N LEU A 199 11.03 11.54 0.19
CA LEU A 199 10.72 10.61 -0.88
C LEU A 199 11.96 9.78 -1.20
N PHE A 200 11.76 8.48 -1.38
CA PHE A 200 12.80 7.55 -1.79
C PHE A 200 12.39 6.92 -3.11
N LEU A 201 13.26 7.05 -4.11
CA LEU A 201 13.11 6.42 -5.42
C LEU A 201 14.22 5.39 -5.64
N PRO A 202 13.98 4.32 -6.42
CA PRO A 202 15.00 3.34 -6.72
C PRO A 202 16.19 4.01 -7.43
N LYS A 203 17.40 3.69 -6.99
CA LYS A 203 18.61 4.12 -7.71
C LYS A 203 18.67 3.40 -9.05
N GLN A 204 18.88 4.15 -10.14
CA GLN A 204 19.07 3.60 -11.49
C GLN A 204 20.43 2.90 -11.63
#